data_AF-A0A920UZM0-F1
#
_entry.id   AF-A0A920UZM0-F1
#
_cell.length_a   1.000
_cell.length_b   1.000
_cell.length_c   1.000
_cell.angle_alpha   90.00
_cell.angle_beta   90.00
_cell.angle_gamma   90.00
#
_symmetry.space_group_name_H-M   'P 1'
#
loop_
_entity.id
_entity.type
_entity.pdbx_description
1 polymer ?
#
loop_
_entity_poly.entity_id
_entity_poly.type
_entity_poly.pdbx_seq_one_letter_code
_entity_poly.pdbx_strand_id
1 'polypeptide(L)' 'MRFDVNVLETLGALLLVKGGMAERAAATVAAHVMGNALRGVDSHGVVRFAQYREQIVEGIFDPAVRRP' A
#
# COMPACT_ATOMS: atom_id res chain seq x y z
N MET A 1 1.33 -19.61 -1.04
CA MET A 1 1.57 -19.17 -2.43
C MET A 1 2.86 -18.36 -2.47
N ARG A 2 3.69 -18.47 -3.52
CA ARG A 2 4.92 -17.67 -3.67
C ARG A 2 4.71 -16.69 -4.82
N PHE A 3 5.06 -15.43 -4.59
CA PHE A 3 4.96 -14.36 -5.58
C PHE A 3 6.29 -13.63 -5.65
N ASP A 4 6.58 -13.04 -6.81
CA ASP A 4 7.67 -12.08 -6.93
C ASP A 4 7.35 -10.81 -6.13
N VAL A 5 8.36 -10.31 -5.41
CA VAL A 5 8.19 -9.15 -4.52
C VAL A 5 7.85 -7.89 -5.30
N ASN A 6 8.46 -7.67 -6.47
CA ASN A 6 8.23 -6.48 -7.27
C ASN A 6 6.82 -6.49 -7.88
N VAL A 7 6.31 -7.69 -8.19
CA VAL A 7 4.91 -7.85 -8.64
C VAL A 7 3.93 -7.44 -7.53
N LEU A 8 4.15 -7.90 -6.30
CA LEU A 8 3.27 -7.54 -5.17
C LEU A 8 3.38 -6.06 -4.79
N GLU A 9 4.58 -5.49 -4.83
CA GLU A 9 4.79 -4.06 -4.60
C GLU A 9 4.08 -3.21 -5.65
N THR A 10 4.23 -3.58 -6.93
CA THR A 10 3.58 -2.89 -8.05
C THR A 10 2.06 -2.99 -7.94
N LEU A 11 1.53 -4.16 -7.62
CA LEU A 11 0.09 -4.34 -7.40
C LEU A 11 -0.41 -3.45 -6.25
N GLY A 12 0.30 -3.43 -5.13
CA GLY A 12 -0.02 -2.60 -3.98
C GLY A 12 -0.04 -1.10 -4.32
N ALA A 13 0.97 -0.62 -5.03
CA ALA A 13 1.02 0.77 -5.49
C ALA A 13 -0.17 1.11 -6.41
N LEU A 14 -0.49 0.24 -7.37
CA LEU A 14 -1.64 0.43 -8.28
C LEU A 14 -2.98 0.49 -7.54
N LEU A 15 -3.18 -0.35 -6.52
CA LEU A 15 -4.39 -0.32 -5.70
C LEU A 15 -4.57 1.02 -4.98
N LEU A 16 -3.48 1.57 -4.42
CA LEU A 16 -3.49 2.85 -3.73
C LEU A 16 -3.71 4.02 -4.69
N VAL A 17 -3.08 3.99 -5.88
CA VAL A 17 -3.32 5.00 -6.94
C VAL A 17 -4.78 4.99 -7.39
N LYS A 18 -5.38 3.80 -7.56
CA LYS A 18 -6.82 3.70 -7.87
C LYS A 18 -7.72 4.19 -6.74
N GLY A 19 -7.22 4.23 -5.51
CA GLY A 19 -7.87 4.91 -4.39
C GLY A 19 -7.73 6.44 -4.41
N GLY A 20 -6.95 7.01 -5.33
CA GLY A 20 -6.72 8.45 -5.42
C GLY A 20 -5.40 8.93 -4.81
N MET A 21 -4.53 8.01 -4.40
CA MET A 21 -3.21 8.37 -3.88
C MET A 21 -2.26 8.79 -5.01
N ALA A 22 -1.46 9.83 -4.79
CA ALA A 22 -0.42 10.22 -5.75
C ALA A 22 0.61 9.08 -5.93
N GLU A 23 1.05 8.85 -7.17
CA GLU A 23 1.94 7.72 -7.53
C GLU A 23 3.18 7.59 -6.63
N ARG A 24 3.85 8.71 -6.32
CA ARG A 24 5.04 8.72 -5.46
C ARG A 24 4.71 8.28 -4.02
N ALA A 25 3.57 8.71 -3.49
CA ALA A 25 3.12 8.32 -2.15
C ALA A 25 2.72 6.85 -2.14
N ALA A 26 1.99 6.39 -3.16
CA ALA A 26 1.61 4.99 -3.32
C ALA A 26 2.82 4.05 -3.40
N ALA A 27 3.86 4.44 -4.16
CA ALA A 27 5.12 3.70 -4.23
C ALA A 27 5.82 3.61 -2.87
N THR A 28 5.84 4.72 -2.10
CA THR A 28 6.43 4.74 -0.76
C THR A 28 5.70 3.82 0.22
N VAL A 29 4.37 3.87 0.21
CA VAL A 29 3.53 3.02 1.07
C VAL A 29 3.68 1.54 0.67
N ALA A 30 3.69 1.25 -0.63
CA ALA A 30 3.86 -0.12 -1.12
C ALA A 30 5.21 -0.72 -0.72
N ALA A 31 6.31 0.03 -0.90
CA ALA A 31 7.63 -0.40 -0.45
C ALA A 31 7.68 -0.63 1.06
N HIS A 32 7.01 0.20 1.87
CA HIS A 32 6.93 0.01 3.31
C HIS A 32 6.18 -1.28 3.69
N VAL A 33 5.00 -1.49 3.09
CA VAL A 33 4.18 -2.69 3.31
C VAL A 33 4.95 -3.95 2.91
N MET A 34 5.60 -3.95 1.74
CA MET A 34 6.41 -5.08 1.31
C MET A 34 7.65 -5.29 2.19
N GLY A 35 8.27 -4.21 2.67
CA GLY A 35 9.37 -4.28 3.64
C GLY A 35 8.97 -4.98 4.95
N ASN A 36 7.74 -4.80 5.42
CA ASN A 36 7.20 -5.51 6.57
C ASN A 36 6.95 -7.00 6.27
N ALA A 37 6.38 -7.30 5.10
CA ALA A 37 6.13 -8.68 4.65
C ALA A 37 7.44 -9.48 4.53
N LEU A 38 8.48 -8.90 3.93
CA LEU A 38 9.81 -9.54 3.80
C LEU A 38 10.49 -9.81 5.16
N ARG A 39 10.08 -9.09 6.21
CA ARG A 39 10.56 -9.28 7.58
C ARG A 39 9.71 -10.27 8.38
N GLY A 40 8.71 -10.89 7.78
CA GLY A 40 7.79 -11.81 8.44
C GLY A 40 6.75 -11.11 9.33
N VAL A 41 6.59 -9.78 9.20
CA VAL A 41 5.56 -9.01 9.92
C VAL A 41 4.30 -8.97 9.07
N ASP A 42 3.68 -10.13 8.87
CA ASP A 42 2.54 -10.30 7.96
C ASP A 42 1.35 -9.41 8.34
N SER A 43 1.14 -9.17 9.64
CA SER A 43 0.12 -8.26 10.15
C SER A 43 0.29 -6.82 9.70
N HIS A 44 1.48 -6.42 9.21
CA HIS A 44 1.74 -5.10 8.63
C HIS A 44 2.24 -5.20 7.17
N GLY A 45 2.14 -6.40 6.60
CA GLY A 45 2.51 -6.72 5.23
C GLY A 45 1.33 -6.65 4.27
N VAL A 46 1.33 -7.51 3.25
CA VAL A 46 0.39 -7.50 2.10
C VAL A 46 -1.08 -7.32 2.50
N VAL A 47 -1.51 -7.87 3.64
CA VAL A 47 -2.88 -7.74 4.18
C VAL A 47 -3.34 -6.28 4.33
N ARG A 48 -2.40 -5.34 4.52
CA ARG A 48 -2.72 -3.92 4.70
C ARG A 48 -3.14 -3.22 3.42
N PHE A 49 -2.84 -3.73 2.22
CA PHE A 49 -3.30 -3.09 0.98
C PHE A 49 -4.82 -3.05 0.88
N ALA A 50 -5.51 -4.13 1.25
CA ALA A 50 -6.97 -4.18 1.25
C ALA A 50 -7.55 -3.18 2.27
N GLN A 51 -7.02 -3.21 3.50
CA GLN A 51 -7.45 -2.28 4.55
C GLN A 51 -7.21 -0.82 4.18
N TYR A 52 -6.04 -0.47 3.65
CA TYR A 52 -5.72 0.92 3.28
C TYR A 52 -6.63 1.41 2.16
N ARG A 53 -6.96 0.55 1.19
CA ARG A 53 -7.97 0.87 0.17
C ARG A 53 -9.34 1.14 0.81
N GLU A 54 -9.78 0.32 1.75
CA GLU A 54 -11.06 0.52 2.46
C GLU A 54 -11.05 1.84 3.25
N GLN A 55 -9.98 2.12 3.98
CA GLN A 55 -9.83 3.36 4.75
C GLN A 55 -9.77 4.62 3.87
N ILE A 56 -9.25 4.50 2.65
CA ILE A 56 -9.32 5.57 1.65
C ILE A 56 -10.77 5.76 1.16
N VAL A 57 -11.48 4.66 0.85
CA VAL A 57 -12.88 4.71 0.41
C VAL A 57 -13.80 5.27 1.50
N GLU A 58 -13.55 4.94 2.77
CA GLU A 58 -14.30 5.44 3.92
C GLU A 58 -13.93 6.88 4.31
N GLY A 59 -12.94 7.49 3.65
CA GLY A 59 -12.47 8.84 3.94
C GLY A 59 -11.69 8.98 5.24
N ILE A 60 -11.27 7.86 5.86
CA ILE A 60 -10.41 7.85 7.06
C ILE A 60 -9.01 8.31 6.69
N PHE A 61 -8.51 7.88 5.52
CA PHE A 61 -7.28 8.39 4.95
C PHE A 61 -7.61 9.40 3.86
N ASP A 62 -6.98 10.58 3.96
CA ASP A 62 -6.87 11.47 2.82
C ASP A 62 -5.68 10.99 1.95
N PRO A 63 -5.94 10.37 0.78
CA PRO A 63 -4.87 9.88 -0.08
C PRO A 63 -4.12 11.02 -0.79
N ALA A 64 -4.64 12.24 -0.76
CA ALA A 64 -4.05 13.43 -1.36
C ALA A 64 -3.23 14.28 -0.38
N VAL A 65 -3.28 13.97 0.92
CA VAL A 65 -2.51 14.70 1.95
C VAL A 65 -1.02 14.64 1.63
N ARG A 66 -0.42 15.83 1.44
CA ARG A 66 1.04 16.00 1.46
C ARG A 66 1.42 16.40 2.89
N ARG A 67 2.40 15.71 3.49
CA ARG A 67 3.01 16.22 4.72
C ARG A 67 3.57 17.63 4.44
N PRO A 68 3.38 18.59 5.35
CA PRO A 68 3.99 19.91 5.26
C PRO A 68 5.52 19.83 5.24
#